data_AF-A0A2U2BR78-F1
#
_entry.id   AF-A0A2U2BR78-F1
#
_cell.length_a   1.000
_cell.length_b   1.000
_cell.length_c   1.000
_cell.angle_alpha   90.00
_cell.angle_beta   90.00
_cell.angle_gamma   90.00
#
_symmetry.space_group_name_H-M   'P 1'
#
loop_
_entity.id
_entity.type
_entity.pdbx_description
1 polymer ?
#
loop_
_entity_poly.entity_id
_entity_poly.type
_entity_poly.pdbx_seq_one_letter_code
_entity_poly.pdbx_strand_id
1 'polypeptide(L)'
;MSQLGAVQVEISVILGRSRLPIHQFLRMGRGAVIPLDVAEHDEVWILANNHPIARGEIIIQGDRVAVSITGTADVNDYYAA
;
A
#
# COMPACT_ATOMS: atom_id res chain seq x y z
N MET A 1 17.87 23.14 14.92
CA MET A 1 17.05 22.24 14.09
C MET A 1 15.68 22.87 13.94
N SER A 2 15.20 23.03 12.71
CA SER A 2 13.88 23.61 12.44
C SER A 2 12.79 22.72 13.02
N GLN A 3 11.83 23.31 13.75
CA GLN A 3 10.68 22.60 14.34
C GLN A 3 9.88 21.79 13.30
N LEU A 4 9.99 22.16 12.02
CA LEU A 4 9.36 21.47 10.90
C LEU A 4 9.84 20.03 10.72
N GLY A 5 11.10 19.72 11.06
CA GLY A 5 11.66 18.36 10.93
C GLY A 5 11.24 17.40 12.05
N ALA A 6 10.60 17.90 13.11
CA ALA A 6 10.12 17.08 14.22
C ALA A 6 8.68 16.58 14.00
N VAL A 7 8.03 17.01 12.91
CA VAL A 7 6.67 16.58 12.58
C VAL A 7 6.71 15.13 12.13
N GLN A 8 6.04 14.26 12.88
CA GLN A 8 5.89 12.86 12.53
C GLN A 8 4.86 12.73 11.40
N VAL A 9 5.19 11.90 10.41
CA VAL A 9 4.32 11.58 9.28
C VAL A 9 4.07 10.09 9.29
N GLU A 10 2.82 9.68 9.17
CA GLU A 10 2.47 8.28 9.07
C GLU A 10 2.74 7.79 7.65
N ILE A 11 3.63 6.81 7.53
CA ILE A 11 3.93 6.16 6.26
C ILE A 11 3.21 4.81 6.21
N SER A 12 2.37 4.63 5.20
CA SER A 12 1.64 3.40 4.94
C SER A 12 2.04 2.82 3.60
N VAL A 13 2.18 1.50 3.54
CA VAL A 13 2.44 0.77 2.29
C VAL A 13 1.22 -0.09 1.98
N ILE A 14 0.64 0.09 0.79
CA ILE A 14 -0.49 -0.71 0.32
C ILE A 14 0.04 -1.72 -0.69
N LEU A 15 -0.06 -3.00 -0.32
CA LEU A 15 0.31 -4.11 -1.19
C LEU A 15 -0.67 -4.28 -2.34
N GLY A 16 -1.98 -4.22 -2.06
CA GLY A 16 -3.03 -4.35 -3.06
C GLY A 16 -4.38 -3.97 -2.47
N ARG A 17 -5.37 -3.83 -3.34
CA ARG A 17 -6.76 -3.50 -3.00
C ARG A 17 -7.68 -4.64 -3.46
N SER A 18 -8.89 -4.63 -2.95
CA SER A 18 -9.93 -5.54 -3.43
C SER A 18 -11.28 -4.88 -3.27
N ARG A 19 -12.10 -4.92 -4.32
CA ARG A 19 -13.47 -4.40 -4.29
C ARG A 19 -14.42 -5.57 -4.04
N LEU A 20 -14.92 -5.67 -2.82
CA LEU A 20 -15.83 -6.74 -2.39
C LEU A 20 -17.25 -6.21 -2.18
N PRO A 21 -18.30 -6.89 -2.70
CA PRO A 21 -19.67 -6.59 -2.34
C PRO A 21 -19.91 -6.76 -0.84
N ILE A 22 -20.67 -5.85 -0.23
CA ILE A 22 -20.97 -5.85 1.21
C ILE A 22 -21.52 -7.19 1.68
N HIS A 23 -22.42 -7.82 0.92
CA HIS A 23 -23.02 -9.11 1.28
C HIS A 23 -22.01 -10.26 1.31
N GLN A 24 -20.95 -10.21 0.49
CA GLN A 24 -19.87 -11.20 0.50
C GLN A 24 -18.98 -11.00 1.72
N PHE A 25 -18.63 -9.75 2.01
CA PHE A 25 -17.83 -9.39 3.19
C PHE A 25 -18.51 -9.81 4.50
N LEU A 26 -19.82 -9.54 4.65
CA LEU A 26 -20.59 -9.93 5.85
C LEU A 26 -20.71 -11.45 6.05
N ARG A 27 -20.55 -12.24 4.97
CA ARG A 27 -20.58 -13.71 5.02
C ARG A 27 -19.21 -14.33 5.26
N MET A 28 -18.15 -13.53 5.29
CA MET A 28 -16.80 -14.03 5.57
C MET A 28 -16.71 -14.53 7.01
N GLY A 29 -16.21 -15.76 7.16
CA GLY A 29 -15.95 -16.39 8.44
C GLY A 29 -14.47 -16.69 8.63
N ARG A 30 -14.15 -17.52 9.61
CA ARG A 30 -12.78 -17.98 9.85
C ARG A 30 -12.26 -18.74 8.62
N GLY A 31 -11.08 -18.36 8.14
CA GLY A 31 -10.42 -18.97 6.98
C GLY A 31 -10.80 -18.39 5.61
N ALA A 32 -11.58 -17.31 5.56
CA ALA A 32 -11.89 -16.65 4.30
C ALA A 32 -10.64 -15.97 3.70
N VAL A 33 -10.38 -16.20 2.42
CA VAL A 33 -9.25 -15.64 1.66
C VAL A 33 -9.78 -14.56 0.73
N ILE A 34 -9.17 -13.37 0.76
CA ILE A 34 -9.50 -12.26 -0.15
C ILE A 34 -8.39 -12.17 -1.21
N PRO A 35 -8.70 -12.35 -2.51
CA PRO A 35 -7.76 -12.03 -3.56
C PRO A 35 -7.59 -10.50 -3.64
N LEU A 36 -6.34 -10.06 -3.67
CA LEU A 36 -5.98 -8.68 -3.94
C LEU A 36 -5.73 -8.50 -5.45
N ASP A 37 -5.89 -7.29 -5.95
CA ASP A 37 -5.68 -6.91 -7.36
C ASP A 37 -4.20 -6.65 -7.71
N VAL A 38 -3.29 -7.47 -7.16
CA VAL A 38 -1.84 -7.31 -7.30
C VAL A 38 -1.17 -8.64 -7.63
N ALA A 39 -0.25 -8.63 -8.60
CA ALA A 39 0.62 -9.76 -8.90
C ALA A 39 1.92 -9.71 -8.07
N GLU A 40 2.67 -10.82 -8.02
CA GLU A 40 3.92 -10.93 -7.24
C GLU A 40 5.00 -9.90 -7.64
N HIS A 41 4.93 -9.38 -8.86
CA HIS A 41 5.90 -8.43 -9.41
C HIS A 41 5.34 -7.01 -9.59
N ASP A 42 4.12 -6.76 -9.13
CA ASP A 42 3.54 -5.44 -9.23
C ASP A 42 4.10 -4.51 -8.15
N GLU A 43 4.29 -3.24 -8.52
CA GLU A 43 4.72 -2.23 -7.56
C GLU A 43 3.63 -1.94 -6.52
N VAL A 44 4.06 -1.63 -5.30
CA VAL A 44 3.23 -1.22 -4.18
C VAL A 44 3.07 0.30 -4.11
N TRP A 45 1.98 0.74 -3.48
CA TRP A 45 1.75 2.16 -3.24
C TRP A 45 2.29 2.58 -1.88
N ILE A 46 3.01 3.69 -1.85
CA ILE A 46 3.53 4.29 -0.62
C ILE A 46 2.77 5.60 -0.37
N LEU A 47 2.19 5.70 0.82
CA LEU A 47 1.38 6.82 1.23
C LEU A 47 1.99 7.51 2.44
N ALA A 48 1.88 8.83 2.46
CA ALA A 48 2.13 9.66 3.62
C ALA A 48 0.79 10.28 4.06
N ASN A 49 0.32 9.99 5.27
CA ASN A 49 -0.96 10.48 5.80
C ASN A 49 -2.13 10.26 4.80
N ASN A 50 -2.28 9.04 4.27
CA ASN A 50 -3.27 8.67 3.25
C ASN A 50 -3.13 9.38 1.89
N HIS A 51 -2.02 10.05 1.63
CA HIS A 51 -1.72 10.66 0.34
C HIS A 51 -0.65 9.86 -0.40
N PRO A 52 -0.88 9.40 -1.64
CA PRO A 52 0.11 8.67 -2.42
C PRO A 52 1.28 9.58 -2.79
N ILE A 53 2.51 9.12 -2.51
CA ILE A 53 3.73 9.89 -2.77
C ILE A 53 4.74 9.14 -3.66
N ALA A 54 4.73 7.81 -3.62
CA ALA A 54 5.71 7.00 -4.31
C ALA A 54 5.17 5.61 -4.69
N ARG A 55 5.84 5.00 -5.66
CA ARG A 55 5.76 3.59 -6.00
C ARG A 55 7.03 2.89 -5.51
N GLY A 56 6.92 1.60 -5.26
CA GLY A 56 8.07 0.79 -4.89
C GLY A 56 7.87 -0.68 -5.11
N GLU A 57 8.96 -1.43 -5.07
CA GLU A 57 8.96 -2.88 -5.16
C GLU A 57 9.21 -3.49 -3.78
N ILE A 58 8.53 -4.60 -3.48
CA ILE A 58 8.77 -5.34 -2.25
C ILE A 58 10.05 -6.17 -2.42
N ILE A 59 10.94 -6.06 -1.45
CA ILE A 59 12.16 -6.86 -1.37
C ILE A 59 12.12 -7.63 -0.05
N ILE A 60 12.34 -8.94 -0.12
CA ILE A 60 12.45 -9.78 1.07
C ILE A 60 13.92 -9.91 1.43
N GLN A 61 14.32 -9.39 2.60
CA GLN A 61 15.68 -9.51 3.13
C GLN A 61 15.66 -10.44 4.35
N GLY A 62 15.85 -11.73 4.09
CA GLY A 62 15.72 -12.78 5.11
C GLY A 62 14.30 -12.82 5.66
N ASP A 63 14.15 -12.54 6.94
CA ASP A 63 12.84 -12.51 7.62
C ASP A 63 12.17 -11.12 7.61
N ARG A 64 12.78 -10.13 6.95
CA ARG A 64 12.26 -8.76 6.91
C ARG A 64 11.71 -8.42 5.54
N VAL A 65 10.54 -7.80 5.53
CA VAL A 65 9.96 -7.19 4.34
C VAL A 65 10.48 -5.75 4.25
N ALA A 66 11.15 -5.43 3.16
CA ALA A 66 11.61 -4.09 2.81
C ALA A 66 10.89 -3.62 1.55
N VAL A 67 10.88 -2.31 1.33
CA VAL A 67 10.31 -1.69 0.12
C VAL A 67 11.38 -0.81 -0.49
N SER A 68 11.71 -1.07 -1.76
CA SER A 68 12.61 -0.21 -2.54
C SER A 68 11.79 0.77 -3.34
N ILE A 69 12.06 2.07 -3.17
CA ILE A 69 11.35 3.12 -3.88
C ILE A 69 11.82 3.14 -5.34
N THR A 70 10.90 2.96 -6.28
CA THR A 70 11.18 2.94 -7.72
C THR A 70 11.00 4.32 -8.34
N GLY A 71 9.95 5.03 -7.95
CA GLY A 71 9.63 6.34 -8.51
C GLY A 71 8.58 7.11 -7.70
N THR A 72 8.39 8.36 -8.10
CA THR A 72 7.32 9.22 -7.56
C THR A 72 5.97 8.78 -8.12
N ALA A 73 4.96 8.69 -7.27
CA ALA A 73 3.59 8.39 -7.70
C ALA A 73 2.85 9.68 -8.05
N ASP A 74 2.08 9.68 -9.13
CA ASP A 74 1.06 10.71 -9.35
C ASP A 74 -0.20 10.35 -8.54
N VAL A 75 -0.76 11.36 -7.89
CA VAL A 75 -1.99 11.25 -7.10
C VAL A 75 -3.18 10.92 -7.98
N ASN A 76 -3.20 11.42 -9.22
CA ASN A 76 -4.30 11.19 -10.14
C ASN A 76 -4.41 9.70 -10.51
N ASP A 77 -3.26 9.05 -10.72
CA ASP A 77 -3.20 7.63 -11.06
C ASP A 77 -3.70 6.75 -9.91
N TYR A 78 -3.39 7.12 -8.67
CA TYR A 78 -3.82 6.38 -7.47
C TYR A 78 -5.34 6.35 -7.28
N TYR A 79 -6.04 7.44 -7.64
CA TYR A 79 -7.50 7.55 -7.53
C TYR A 79 -8.23 7.05 -8.78
N ALA A 80 -7.55 6.98 -9.93
CA ALA A 80 -8.10 6.41 -11.16
C ALA A 80 -8.16 4.87 -11.12
N ALA A 81 -7.26 4.22 -10.37
CA ALA A 81 -7.24 2.78 -10.09
C ALA A 81 -8.22 2.37 -8.96
#